data_AF-A0A520FYX2-F1
#
_entry.id   AF-A0A520FYX2-F1
#
_cell.length_a   1.000
_cell.length_b   1.000
_cell.length_c   1.000
_cell.angle_alpha   90.00
_cell.angle_beta   90.00
_cell.angle_gamma   90.00
#
_symmetry.space_group_name_H-M   'P 1'
#
loop_
_entity.id
_entity.type
_entity.pdbx_description
1 polymer ?
#
loop_
_entity_poly.entity_id
_entity_poly.type
_entity_poly.pdbx_seq_one_letter_code
_entity_poly.pdbx_strand_id
1 'polypeptide(L)'
;LMQVQAARLLSRTETQQLVEHVSKLAPKLIEEVVPKLVPLATFQKVLQLLLEESVHIRDIRTIVETLAEHAGQTTDAAELARRVRVALSPAIVQQIYGATKELDVIAIEPGFERLLVQALANAQAPALDPGVAELFTRTAAEVANKQEEQGVPACLLVPDAIRGAISRLVRRVAPRLQVLAHSEIPETHTIRIGPILRGASA
;
A
#
# COMPACT_ATOMS: atom_id res chain seq x y z
N LEU A 1 -4.89 17.17 6.49
CA LEU A 1 -3.54 17.76 6.24
C LEU A 1 -2.41 16.97 6.92
N MET A 2 -2.50 16.63 8.22
CA MET A 2 -1.43 15.87 8.92
C MET A 2 -1.16 14.46 8.36
N GLN A 3 -2.19 13.67 8.02
CA GLN A 3 -1.98 12.32 7.45
C GLN A 3 -1.24 12.34 6.10
N VAL A 4 -1.58 13.29 5.21
CA VAL A 4 -0.97 13.41 3.87
C VAL A 4 0.52 13.80 3.94
N GLN A 5 0.95 14.43 5.05
CA GLN A 5 2.35 14.79 5.28
C GLN A 5 3.07 13.88 6.29
N ALA A 6 2.41 12.86 6.85
CA ALA A 6 2.96 12.02 7.91
C ALA A 6 4.31 11.38 7.51
N ALA A 7 4.43 10.90 6.27
CA ALA A 7 5.68 10.36 5.75
C ALA A 7 6.81 11.41 5.66
N ARG A 8 6.48 12.68 5.37
CA ARG A 8 7.48 13.77 5.32
C ARG A 8 7.90 14.25 6.71
N LEU A 9 7.02 14.08 7.70
CA LEU A 9 7.29 14.43 9.10
C LEU A 9 8.11 13.36 9.82
N LEU A 10 8.18 12.13 9.28
CA LEU A 10 9.00 11.06 9.84
C LEU A 10 10.47 11.25 9.43
N SER A 11 11.20 12.02 10.23
CA SER A 11 12.65 12.18 10.09
C SER A 11 13.41 11.04 10.79
N ARG A 12 14.74 11.08 10.71
CA ARG A 12 15.60 10.14 11.40
C ARG A 12 15.41 10.21 12.93
N THR A 13 15.12 11.41 13.47
CA THR A 13 14.93 11.62 14.91
C THR A 13 13.67 10.92 15.41
N GLU A 14 12.52 11.12 14.75
CA GLU A 14 11.27 10.46 15.13
C GLU A 14 11.38 8.94 14.96
N THR A 15 12.09 8.48 13.92
CA THR A 15 12.34 7.05 13.72
C THR A 15 13.17 6.47 14.86
N GLN A 16 14.22 7.18 15.31
CA GLN A 16 15.05 6.76 16.43
C GLN A 16 14.25 6.70 17.74
N GLN A 17 13.41 7.71 18.01
CA GLN A 17 12.52 7.72 19.16
C GLN A 17 11.52 6.55 19.13
N LEU A 18 11.01 6.21 17.94
CA LEU A 18 10.15 5.04 17.77
C LEU A 18 10.90 3.75 18.08
N VAL A 19 12.13 3.58 17.57
CA VAL A 19 12.99 2.43 17.89
C VAL A 19 13.21 2.32 19.41
N GLU A 20 13.57 3.43 20.07
CA GLU A 20 13.77 3.46 21.52
C GLU A 20 12.50 3.12 22.32
N HIS A 21 11.33 3.54 21.83
CA HIS A 21 10.05 3.18 22.43
C HIS A 21 9.79 1.67 22.30
N VAL A 22 10.03 1.08 21.13
CA VAL A 22 9.90 -0.36 20.93
C VAL A 22 10.93 -1.13 21.76
N SER A 23 12.16 -0.63 21.91
CA SER A 23 13.18 -1.25 22.75
C SER A 23 12.73 -1.41 24.20
N LYS A 24 11.85 -0.53 24.71
CA LYS A 24 11.28 -0.66 26.06
C LYS A 24 10.22 -1.76 26.15
N LEU A 25 9.50 -2.03 25.06
CA LEU A 25 8.41 -3.01 25.00
C LEU A 25 8.89 -4.42 24.61
N ALA A 26 9.84 -4.49 23.67
CA ALA A 26 10.36 -5.72 23.08
C ALA A 26 11.85 -5.54 22.71
N PRO A 27 12.75 -5.42 23.71
CA PRO A 27 14.17 -5.10 23.48
C PRO A 27 14.86 -6.10 22.55
N LYS A 28 14.67 -7.40 22.80
CA LYS A 28 15.30 -8.47 22.00
C LYS A 28 14.90 -8.40 20.53
N LEU A 29 13.62 -8.16 20.25
CA LEU A 29 13.10 -8.12 18.89
C LEU A 29 13.71 -6.97 18.10
N ILE A 30 13.67 -5.74 18.65
CA ILE A 30 14.14 -4.58 17.90
C ILE A 30 15.67 -4.54 17.77
N GLU A 31 16.41 -4.97 18.80
CA GLU A 31 17.89 -5.00 18.77
C GLU A 31 18.44 -6.04 17.79
N GLU A 32 17.70 -7.11 17.52
CA GLU A 32 18.04 -8.12 16.51
C GLU A 32 17.75 -7.63 15.09
N VAL A 33 16.75 -6.77 14.91
CA VAL A 33 16.34 -6.30 13.57
C VAL A 33 17.01 -4.99 13.19
N VAL A 34 16.92 -3.95 14.02
CA VAL A 34 17.43 -2.60 13.73
C VAL A 34 18.53 -2.24 14.74
N PRO A 35 19.78 -1.99 14.31
CA PRO A 35 20.25 -1.86 12.92
C PRO A 35 20.84 -3.16 12.31
N LYS A 36 20.82 -4.29 13.03
CA LYS A 36 21.63 -5.48 12.66
C LYS A 36 21.22 -6.13 11.33
N LEU A 37 19.94 -6.42 11.14
CA LEU A 37 19.40 -7.00 9.90
C LEU A 37 19.00 -5.92 8.91
N VAL A 38 18.39 -4.84 9.40
CA VAL A 38 17.88 -3.73 8.60
C VAL A 38 18.49 -2.42 9.11
N PRO A 39 19.24 -1.68 8.26
CA PRO A 39 19.74 -0.36 8.64
C PRO A 39 18.60 0.60 9.01
N LEU A 40 18.86 1.52 9.95
CA LEU A 40 17.88 2.52 10.37
C LEU A 40 17.27 3.32 9.20
N ALA A 41 18.08 3.62 8.18
CA ALA A 41 17.62 4.32 6.98
C ALA A 41 16.61 3.51 6.16
N THR A 42 16.83 2.20 6.01
CA THR A 42 15.90 1.28 5.34
C THR A 42 14.62 1.15 6.15
N PHE A 43 14.73 1.01 7.48
CA PHE A 43 13.58 0.96 8.38
C PHE A 43 12.74 2.25 8.29
N GLN A 44 13.38 3.41 8.36
CA GLN A 44 12.72 4.70 8.13
C GLN A 44 12.00 4.72 6.78
N LYS A 45 12.65 4.27 5.70
CA LYS A 45 12.05 4.29 4.37
C LYS A 45 10.84 3.37 4.26
N VAL A 46 10.87 2.19 4.88
CA VAL A 46 9.71 1.29 4.97
C VAL A 46 8.54 1.98 5.65
N LEU A 47 8.76 2.59 6.83
CA LEU A 47 7.71 3.31 7.56
C LEU A 47 7.16 4.49 6.75
N GLN A 48 8.03 5.24 6.07
CA GLN A 48 7.62 6.32 5.19
C GLN A 48 6.72 5.82 4.05
N LEU A 49 7.08 4.71 3.40
CA LEU A 49 6.28 4.10 2.33
C LEU A 49 4.89 3.68 2.83
N LEU A 50 4.80 3.08 4.03
CA LEU A 50 3.51 2.73 4.65
C LEU A 50 2.65 3.97 4.90
N LEU A 51 3.21 5.00 5.53
CA LEU A 51 2.51 6.26 5.82
C LEU A 51 2.12 7.01 4.55
N GLU A 52 2.95 6.93 3.52
CA GLU A 52 2.69 7.45 2.18
C GLU A 52 1.39 6.87 1.61
N GLU A 53 1.11 5.58 1.86
CA GLU A 53 -0.13 4.91 1.47
C GLU A 53 -1.23 5.00 2.56
N SER A 54 -1.10 5.94 3.50
CA SER A 54 -2.00 6.11 4.65
C SER A 54 -2.15 4.89 5.57
N VAL A 55 -1.21 3.93 5.54
CA VAL A 55 -1.23 2.78 6.46
C VAL A 55 -0.74 3.19 7.84
N HIS A 56 -1.52 2.89 8.88
CA HIS A 56 -1.11 3.11 10.26
C HIS A 56 0.05 2.19 10.67
N ILE A 57 1.11 2.77 11.24
CA ILE A 57 2.29 2.05 11.75
C ILE A 57 2.21 1.73 13.26
N ARG A 58 0.99 1.61 13.80
CA ARG A 58 0.76 1.39 15.25
C ARG A 58 1.14 -0.02 15.68
N ASP A 59 0.92 -1.01 14.82
CA ASP A 59 1.34 -2.38 15.06
C ASP A 59 2.81 -2.57 14.67
N ILE A 60 3.68 -1.90 15.45
CA ILE A 60 5.11 -1.88 15.20
C ILE A 60 5.76 -3.25 15.44
N ARG A 61 5.12 -4.10 16.25
CA ARG A 61 5.56 -5.48 16.49
C ARG A 61 5.48 -6.28 15.19
N THR A 62 4.31 -6.33 14.56
CA THR A 62 4.12 -7.04 13.28
C THR A 62 5.05 -6.49 12.20
N ILE A 63 5.25 -5.18 12.15
CA ILE A 63 6.21 -4.55 11.22
C ILE A 63 7.62 -5.11 11.44
N VAL A 64 8.12 -5.09 12.68
CA VAL A 64 9.49 -5.51 12.99
C VAL A 64 9.68 -7.02 12.82
N GLU A 65 8.70 -7.84 13.21
CA GLU A 65 8.73 -9.30 13.01
C GLU A 65 8.78 -9.66 11.51
N THR A 66 7.96 -8.99 10.69
CA THR A 66 7.97 -9.20 9.23
C THR A 66 9.31 -8.77 8.60
N LEU A 67 9.92 -7.69 9.12
CA LEU A 67 11.26 -7.28 8.69
C LEU A 67 12.31 -8.31 9.09
N ALA A 68 12.25 -8.87 10.30
CA ALA A 68 13.17 -9.91 10.76
C ALA A 68 13.15 -11.14 9.84
N GLU A 69 11.95 -11.57 9.45
CA GLU A 69 11.73 -12.75 8.60
C GLU A 69 12.30 -12.58 7.18
N HIS A 70 12.27 -11.35 6.66
CA HIS A 70 12.55 -11.10 5.25
C HIS A 70 13.84 -10.32 4.96
N ALA A 71 14.45 -9.69 5.96
CA ALA A 71 15.68 -8.91 5.79
C ALA A 71 16.88 -9.73 5.28
N GLY A 72 16.89 -11.04 5.52
CA GLY A 72 17.91 -11.94 4.96
C GLY A 72 17.75 -12.21 3.46
N GLN A 73 16.57 -11.94 2.88
CA GLN A 73 16.26 -12.20 1.47
C GLN A 73 16.37 -10.93 0.61
N THR A 74 16.03 -9.78 1.18
CA THR A 74 16.06 -8.50 0.47
C THR A 74 16.30 -7.34 1.43
N THR A 75 17.02 -6.34 0.96
CA THR A 75 17.25 -5.07 1.65
C THR A 75 16.51 -3.90 1.00
N ASP A 76 15.76 -4.17 -0.09
CA ASP A 76 14.95 -3.16 -0.76
C ASP A 76 13.75 -2.77 0.11
N ALA A 77 13.71 -1.49 0.50
CA ALA A 77 12.65 -0.93 1.33
C ALA A 77 11.26 -1.06 0.67
N ALA A 78 11.17 -0.99 -0.66
CA ALA A 78 9.89 -1.11 -1.36
C ALA A 78 9.32 -2.53 -1.26
N GLU A 79 10.17 -3.54 -1.45
CA GLU A 79 9.79 -4.94 -1.30
C GLU A 79 9.48 -5.29 0.16
N LEU A 80 10.30 -4.83 1.11
CA LEU A 80 10.03 -5.01 2.54
C LEU A 80 8.70 -4.36 2.94
N ALA A 81 8.41 -3.14 2.47
CA ALA A 81 7.12 -2.49 2.72
C ALA A 81 5.95 -3.27 2.13
N ARG A 82 6.09 -3.88 0.95
CA ARG A 82 5.07 -4.76 0.36
C ARG A 82 4.76 -5.94 1.28
N ARG A 83 5.79 -6.63 1.79
CA ARG A 83 5.60 -7.78 2.69
C ARG A 83 4.98 -7.35 4.02
N VAL A 84 5.42 -6.22 4.57
CA VAL A 84 4.82 -5.64 5.78
C VAL A 84 3.35 -5.32 5.58
N ARG A 85 2.94 -4.79 4.42
CA ARG A 85 1.52 -4.56 4.12
C ARG A 85 0.70 -5.84 4.12
N VAL A 86 1.23 -6.93 3.55
CA VAL A 86 0.57 -8.24 3.59
C VAL A 86 0.42 -8.74 5.04
N ALA A 87 1.44 -8.59 5.88
CA ALA A 87 1.34 -8.93 7.30
C ALA A 87 0.31 -8.05 8.05
N LEU A 88 0.19 -6.78 7.65
CA LEU A 88 -0.76 -5.82 8.21
C LEU A 88 -2.16 -5.86 7.56
N SER A 89 -2.44 -6.82 6.66
CA SER A 89 -3.71 -6.90 5.91
C SER A 89 -4.96 -6.74 6.78
N PRO A 90 -5.10 -7.43 7.93
CA PRO A 90 -6.28 -7.26 8.77
C PRO A 90 -6.45 -5.83 9.27
N ALA A 91 -5.36 -5.18 9.67
CA ALA A 91 -5.37 -3.80 10.15
C ALA A 91 -5.65 -2.80 9.03
N ILE A 92 -5.11 -3.03 7.83
CA ILE A 92 -5.36 -2.19 6.65
C ILE A 92 -6.83 -2.30 6.23
N VAL A 93 -7.37 -3.52 6.11
CA VAL A 93 -8.77 -3.72 5.75
C VAL A 93 -9.71 -3.14 6.81
N GLN A 94 -9.44 -3.36 8.09
CA GLN A 94 -10.20 -2.77 9.18
C GLN A 94 -10.15 -1.23 9.17
N GLN A 95 -9.01 -0.65 8.81
CA GLN A 95 -8.87 0.80 8.67
C GLN A 95 -9.76 1.37 7.55
N ILE A 96 -9.90 0.64 6.44
CA ILE A 96 -10.66 1.09 5.27
C ILE A 96 -12.16 0.85 5.44
N TYR A 97 -12.54 -0.35 5.90
CA TYR A 97 -13.93 -0.84 5.88
C TYR A 97 -14.56 -1.00 7.26
N GLY A 98 -13.80 -0.76 8.34
CA GLY A 98 -14.28 -0.94 9.71
C GLY A 98 -14.55 -2.41 10.02
N ALA A 99 -15.76 -2.72 10.53
CA ALA A 99 -16.17 -4.07 10.89
C ALA A 99 -16.78 -4.87 9.71
N THR A 100 -16.81 -4.29 8.51
CA THR A 100 -17.46 -4.88 7.34
C THR A 100 -16.64 -6.05 6.79
N LYS A 101 -17.31 -7.20 6.58
CA LYS A 101 -16.67 -8.42 6.05
C LYS A 101 -16.81 -8.62 4.54
N GLU A 102 -17.76 -7.92 3.91
CA GLU A 102 -17.93 -7.89 2.46
C GLU A 102 -17.33 -6.58 1.95
N LEU A 103 -16.23 -6.69 1.20
CA LEU A 103 -15.43 -5.55 0.76
C LEU A 103 -15.89 -5.09 -0.61
N ASP A 104 -16.51 -3.91 -0.66
CA ASP A 104 -16.82 -3.22 -1.91
C ASP A 104 -15.55 -2.67 -2.53
N VAL A 105 -15.10 -3.29 -3.63
CA VAL A 105 -13.89 -2.85 -4.33
C VAL A 105 -14.23 -2.36 -5.73
N ILE A 106 -13.50 -1.33 -6.14
CA ILE A 106 -13.35 -0.97 -7.53
C ILE A 106 -12.44 -2.01 -8.17
N ALA A 107 -12.87 -2.57 -9.30
CA ALA A 107 -12.08 -3.53 -10.06
C ALA A 107 -11.58 -2.92 -11.38
N ILE A 108 -10.61 -3.56 -12.01
CA ILE A 108 -10.16 -3.21 -13.37
C ILE A 108 -10.69 -4.26 -14.34
N GLU A 109 -11.11 -3.83 -15.53
CA GLU A 109 -11.51 -4.76 -16.58
C GLU A 109 -10.35 -5.70 -16.96
N PRO A 110 -10.55 -7.03 -17.09
CA PRO A 110 -9.46 -7.99 -17.30
C PRO A 110 -8.57 -7.73 -18.53
N GLY A 111 -9.12 -7.18 -19.61
CA GLY A 111 -8.34 -6.79 -20.79
C GLY A 111 -7.35 -5.67 -20.46
N PHE A 112 -7.83 -4.66 -19.74
CA PHE A 112 -7.03 -3.52 -19.35
C PHE A 112 -6.04 -3.83 -18.21
N GLU A 113 -6.44 -4.66 -17.25
CA GLU A 113 -5.55 -5.15 -16.20
C GLU A 113 -4.32 -5.86 -16.77
N ARG A 114 -4.50 -6.73 -17.78
CA ARG A 114 -3.38 -7.41 -18.45
C ARG A 114 -2.40 -6.42 -19.10
N LEU A 115 -2.90 -5.36 -19.72
CA LEU A 115 -2.07 -4.30 -20.29
C LEU A 115 -1.28 -3.56 -19.21
N LEU A 116 -1.94 -3.21 -18.09
CA LEU A 116 -1.28 -2.56 -16.96
C LEU A 116 -0.21 -3.46 -16.33
N VAL A 117 -0.49 -4.75 -16.17
CA VAL A 117 0.50 -5.73 -15.68
C VAL A 117 1.72 -5.78 -16.60
N GLN A 118 1.52 -5.87 -17.91
CA GLN A 118 2.64 -5.89 -18.86
C GLN A 118 3.50 -4.62 -18.78
N ALA A 119 2.87 -3.45 -18.65
CA ALA A 119 3.58 -2.17 -18.63
C ALA A 119 4.22 -1.82 -17.27
N LEU A 120 3.64 -2.28 -16.15
CA LEU A 120 4.02 -1.82 -14.81
C LEU A 120 4.74 -2.87 -13.95
N ALA A 121 4.62 -4.17 -14.27
CA ALA A 121 5.21 -5.21 -13.43
C ALA A 121 6.75 -5.29 -13.55
N ASN A 122 7.31 -4.90 -14.70
CA ASN A 122 8.75 -4.98 -14.95
C ASN A 122 9.32 -3.59 -15.25
N ALA A 123 10.40 -3.19 -14.55
CA ALA A 123 11.08 -1.92 -14.79
C ALA A 123 11.71 -1.81 -16.19
N GLN A 124 11.89 -2.95 -16.88
CA GLN A 124 12.38 -3.04 -18.26
C GLN A 124 11.25 -3.10 -19.31
N ALA A 125 9.98 -3.11 -18.87
CA ALA A 125 8.84 -3.10 -19.78
C ALA A 125 8.71 -1.74 -20.49
N PRO A 126 8.08 -1.71 -21.68
CA PRO A 126 7.69 -0.44 -22.27
C PRO A 126 6.80 0.32 -21.29
N ALA A 127 7.14 1.58 -21.06
CA ALA A 127 6.39 2.44 -20.15
C ALA A 127 4.94 2.54 -20.60
N LEU A 128 4.02 2.60 -19.62
CA LEU A 128 2.60 2.83 -19.90
C LEU A 128 2.45 4.12 -20.72
N ASP A 129 1.67 4.06 -21.79
CA ASP A 129 1.37 5.23 -22.62
C ASP A 129 0.83 6.38 -21.73
N PRO A 130 1.39 7.60 -21.84
CA PRO A 130 0.97 8.71 -20.98
C PRO A 130 -0.53 9.04 -21.08
N GLY A 131 -1.12 8.93 -22.27
CA GLY A 131 -2.56 9.16 -22.46
C GLY A 131 -3.42 8.09 -21.78
N VAL A 132 -2.99 6.83 -21.83
CA VAL A 132 -3.63 5.73 -21.09
C VAL A 132 -3.50 5.93 -19.58
N ALA A 133 -2.33 6.35 -19.09
CA ALA A 133 -2.10 6.63 -17.67
C ALA A 133 -2.96 7.81 -17.17
N GLU A 134 -3.05 8.89 -17.95
CA GLU A 134 -3.87 10.06 -17.62
C GLU A 134 -5.36 9.71 -17.60
N LEU A 135 -5.84 8.98 -18.62
CA LEU A 135 -7.22 8.52 -18.65
C LEU A 135 -7.54 7.63 -17.44
N PHE A 136 -6.68 6.65 -17.16
CA PHE A 136 -6.86 5.76 -16.01
C PHE A 136 -6.95 6.52 -14.69
N THR A 137 -6.01 7.44 -14.43
CA THR A 137 -6.00 8.21 -13.18
C THR A 137 -7.21 9.11 -13.04
N ARG A 138 -7.66 9.74 -14.15
CA ARG A 138 -8.88 10.56 -14.17
C ARG A 138 -10.12 9.71 -13.89
N THR A 139 -10.30 8.60 -14.61
CA THR A 139 -11.46 7.71 -14.39
C THR A 139 -11.46 7.10 -13.00
N ALA A 140 -10.29 6.71 -12.48
CA ALA A 140 -10.14 6.22 -11.10
C ALA A 140 -10.57 7.29 -10.08
N ALA A 141 -10.21 8.55 -10.29
CA ALA A 141 -10.62 9.66 -9.43
C ALA A 141 -12.13 9.92 -9.49
N GLU A 142 -12.74 9.92 -10.69
CA GLU A 142 -14.18 10.08 -10.86
C GLU A 142 -14.97 8.97 -10.16
N VAL A 143 -14.54 7.71 -10.32
CA VAL A 143 -15.18 6.55 -9.67
C VAL A 143 -14.99 6.58 -8.16
N ALA A 144 -13.80 6.96 -7.69
CA ALA A 144 -13.53 7.11 -6.26
C ALA A 144 -14.45 8.18 -5.63
N ASN A 145 -14.60 9.34 -6.27
CA ASN A 145 -15.48 10.40 -5.78
C ASN A 145 -16.95 9.93 -5.69
N LYS A 146 -17.44 9.21 -6.71
CA LYS A 146 -18.80 8.65 -6.70
C LYS A 146 -19.03 7.62 -5.58
N GLN A 147 -18.04 6.78 -5.30
CA GLN A 147 -18.11 5.83 -4.17
C GLN A 147 -18.18 6.57 -2.84
N GLU A 148 -17.36 7.60 -2.66
CA GLU A 148 -17.37 8.41 -1.45
C GLU A 148 -18.68 9.18 -1.25
N GLU A 149 -19.28 9.72 -2.32
CA GLU A 149 -20.60 10.36 -2.30
C GLU A 149 -21.71 9.40 -1.84
N GLN A 150 -21.55 8.10 -2.10
CA GLN A 150 -22.46 7.04 -1.65
C GLN A 150 -22.16 6.55 -0.22
N GLY A 151 -21.15 7.12 0.44
CA GLY A 151 -20.72 6.70 1.77
C GLY A 151 -19.94 5.38 1.79
N VAL A 152 -19.51 4.88 0.63
CA VAL A 152 -18.73 3.64 0.51
C VAL A 152 -17.24 3.98 0.37
N PRO A 153 -16.33 3.28 1.08
CA PRO A 153 -14.90 3.50 0.93
C PRO A 153 -14.42 3.27 -0.52
N ALA A 154 -13.71 4.25 -1.08
CA ALA A 154 -13.08 4.10 -2.38
C ALA A 154 -11.79 3.27 -2.28
N CYS A 155 -11.85 2.02 -2.72
CA CYS A 155 -10.72 1.12 -2.72
C CYS A 155 -10.60 0.36 -4.05
N LEU A 156 -9.45 0.47 -4.69
CA LEU A 156 -9.12 -0.23 -5.94
C LEU A 156 -8.36 -1.52 -5.64
N LEU A 157 -8.89 -2.65 -6.09
CA LEU A 157 -8.23 -3.94 -6.00
C LEU A 157 -7.41 -4.21 -7.27
N VAL A 158 -6.15 -4.60 -7.10
CA VAL A 158 -5.22 -4.89 -8.21
C VAL A 158 -4.30 -6.08 -7.92
N PRO A 159 -3.67 -6.68 -8.94
CA PRO A 159 -2.63 -7.68 -8.72
C PRO A 159 -1.41 -7.13 -7.96
N ASP A 160 -0.80 -7.98 -7.13
CA ASP A 160 0.39 -7.69 -6.34
C ASP A 160 1.50 -6.99 -7.11
N ALA A 161 1.78 -7.48 -8.32
CA ALA A 161 2.88 -7.03 -9.16
C ALA A 161 2.77 -5.54 -9.55
N ILE A 162 1.56 -5.00 -9.64
CA ILE A 162 1.33 -3.61 -10.06
C ILE A 162 0.86 -2.68 -8.95
N ARG A 163 0.50 -3.22 -7.77
CA ARG A 163 -0.09 -2.43 -6.66
C ARG A 163 0.73 -1.18 -6.32
N GLY A 164 2.04 -1.31 -6.19
CA GLY A 164 2.92 -0.18 -5.87
C GLY A 164 3.04 0.86 -6.98
N ALA A 165 2.95 0.46 -8.24
CA ALA A 165 2.94 1.38 -9.37
C ALA A 165 1.60 2.11 -9.46
N ILE A 166 0.49 1.37 -9.37
CA ILE A 166 -0.87 1.92 -9.42
C ILE A 166 -1.11 2.89 -8.26
N SER A 167 -0.74 2.52 -7.03
CA SER A 167 -0.86 3.38 -5.84
C SER A 167 -0.14 4.72 -6.03
N ARG A 168 1.10 4.71 -6.54
CA ARG A 168 1.84 5.95 -6.85
C ARG A 168 1.18 6.77 -7.96
N LEU A 169 0.66 6.09 -8.97
CA LEU A 169 0.05 6.72 -10.14
C LEU A 169 -1.25 7.46 -9.78
N VAL A 170 -2.15 6.82 -9.03
CA VAL A 170 -3.47 7.39 -8.69
C VAL A 170 -3.41 8.41 -7.56
N ARG A 171 -2.46 8.30 -6.63
CA ARG A 171 -2.42 9.11 -5.40
C ARG A 171 -2.39 10.62 -5.62
N ARG A 172 -1.80 11.09 -6.73
CA ARG A 172 -1.74 12.53 -7.04
C ARG A 172 -3.10 13.10 -7.39
N VAL A 173 -3.95 12.32 -8.05
CA VAL A 173 -5.25 12.75 -8.59
C VAL A 173 -6.40 12.33 -7.66
N ALA A 174 -6.27 11.17 -7.02
CA ALA A 174 -7.24 10.61 -6.09
C ALA A 174 -6.55 10.24 -4.76
N PRO A 175 -6.21 11.22 -3.90
CA PRO A 175 -5.44 10.98 -2.68
C PRO A 175 -6.19 10.14 -1.62
N ARG A 176 -7.53 10.05 -1.73
CA ARG A 176 -8.36 9.24 -0.83
C ARG A 176 -8.59 7.82 -1.34
N LEU A 177 -8.35 7.56 -2.63
CA LEU A 177 -8.46 6.23 -3.22
C LEU A 177 -7.37 5.32 -2.64
N GLN A 178 -7.81 4.32 -1.89
CA GLN A 178 -6.93 3.27 -1.39
C GLN A 178 -6.67 2.25 -2.49
N VAL A 179 -5.48 1.64 -2.50
CA VAL A 179 -5.13 0.58 -3.44
C VAL A 179 -4.71 -0.64 -2.64
N LEU A 180 -5.41 -1.75 -2.83
CA LEU A 180 -5.13 -3.04 -2.21
C LEU A 180 -4.64 -4.04 -3.24
N ALA A 181 -3.66 -4.85 -2.85
CA ALA A 181 -3.31 -6.06 -3.58
C ALA A 181 -4.26 -7.20 -3.21
N HIS A 182 -4.35 -8.22 -4.07
CA HIS A 182 -5.13 -9.44 -3.76
C HIS A 182 -4.60 -10.15 -2.50
N SER A 183 -3.28 -10.18 -2.31
CA SER A 183 -2.65 -10.72 -1.10
C SER A 183 -2.93 -9.91 0.18
N GLU A 184 -3.47 -8.70 0.04
CA GLU A 184 -3.79 -7.83 1.17
C GLU A 184 -5.24 -8.01 1.68
N ILE A 185 -5.98 -8.97 1.11
CA ILE A 185 -7.34 -9.32 1.52
C ILE A 185 -7.28 -10.53 2.46
N PRO A 186 -7.67 -10.38 3.74
CA PRO A 186 -7.71 -11.51 4.66
C PRO A 186 -8.74 -12.55 4.21
N GLU A 187 -8.42 -13.83 4.38
CA GLU A 187 -9.30 -14.97 4.02
C GLU A 187 -10.68 -14.94 4.70
N THR A 188 -10.81 -14.17 5.78
CA THR A 188 -12.05 -13.98 6.54
C THR A 188 -13.04 -13.01 5.88
N HIS A 189 -12.66 -12.39 4.76
CA HIS A 189 -13.45 -11.40 4.04
C HIS A 189 -13.86 -11.92 2.66
N THR A 190 -14.95 -11.38 2.14
CA THR A 190 -15.44 -11.65 0.78
C THR A 190 -15.34 -10.38 -0.04
N ILE A 191 -15.10 -10.52 -1.35
CA ILE A 191 -14.97 -9.39 -2.26
C ILE A 191 -16.27 -9.21 -3.03
N ARG A 192 -16.83 -8.00 -3.01
CA ARG A 192 -17.94 -7.61 -3.87
C ARG A 192 -17.42 -6.64 -4.93
N ILE A 193 -17.56 -7.02 -6.20
CA ILE A 193 -17.14 -6.17 -7.31
C ILE A 193 -18.15 -5.04 -7.45
N GLY A 194 -17.70 -3.82 -7.15
CA GLY A 194 -18.45 -2.59 -7.38
C GLY A 194 -18.20 -2.06 -8.79
N PRO A 195 -17.81 -0.78 -8.94
CA PRO A 195 -17.51 -0.19 -10.23
C PRO A 195 -16.31 -0.87 -10.91
N ILE A 196 -16.34 -0.97 -12.24
CA ILE A 196 -15.24 -1.50 -13.06
C ILE A 196 -14.59 -0.36 -13.85
N LEU A 197 -13.30 -0.17 -13.66
CA LEU A 197 -12.48 0.73 -14.47
C LEU A 197 -12.15 0.07 -15.80
N ARG A 198 -12.60 0.70 -16.88
CA ARG A 198 -12.32 0.25 -18.25
C ARG A 198 -11.20 1.09 -18.85
N GLY A 199 -10.37 0.46 -19.68
CA GLY A 199 -9.42 1.20 -20.51
C GLY A 199 -10.15 2.03 -21.56
N ALA A 200 -9.50 3.04 -22.14
CA ALA A 200 -9.98 3.60 -23.41
C ALA A 200 -10.10 2.43 -24.38
N SER A 201 -11.33 2.16 -24.83
CA SER A 201 -11.53 1.28 -25.97
C SER A 201 -10.74 1.86 -27.14
N ALA A 202 -9.83 1.07 -27.71
CA ALA A 202 -9.39 1.28 -29.08
C ALA A 202 -10.58 1.12 -30.04
#